data_AF-A0A8T8HRX4-F1
#
_entry.id   AF-A0A8T8HRX4-F1
#
_cell.length_a   1.000
_cell.length_b   1.000
_cell.length_c   1.000
_cell.angle_alpha   90.00
_cell.angle_beta   90.00
_cell.angle_gamma   90.00
#
_symmetry.space_group_name_H-M   'P 1'
#
loop_
_entity.id
_entity.type
_entity.pdbx_description
1 polymer ?
#
loop_
_entity_poly.entity_id
_entity_poly.type
_entity_poly.pdbx_seq_one_letter_code
_entity_poly.pdbx_strand_id
1 'polypeptide(L)'
;MKAAKAVPVLLAVGALLVGCGGDEWSGEVRFQVTRLNPASGAQPAYANLEIDQEEPKSIEPVSTRIADLDRLPAGVAVGDAVVCRVRQSDESGFDQRGVRTEVDSCRRPD
;
A
#
# COMPACT_ATOMS: atom_id res chain seq x y z
N MET A 1 -28.43 -14.39 27.81
CA MET A 1 -27.01 -14.22 27.43
C MET A 1 -26.96 -13.14 26.36
N LYS A 2 -26.38 -11.97 26.64
CA LYS A 2 -26.33 -10.85 25.68
C LYS A 2 -25.05 -10.96 24.85
N ALA A 3 -25.20 -11.13 23.55
CA ALA A 3 -24.10 -11.14 22.59
C ALA A 3 -23.56 -9.70 22.45
N ALA A 4 -22.36 -9.47 22.96
CA ALA A 4 -21.59 -8.28 22.63
C ALA A 4 -21.03 -8.48 21.22
N LYS A 5 -21.67 -7.84 20.23
CA LYS A 5 -21.09 -7.68 18.90
C LYS A 5 -19.91 -6.72 19.02
N ALA A 6 -18.71 -7.23 18.78
CA ALA A 6 -17.50 -6.43 18.69
C ALA A 6 -17.66 -5.40 17.57
N VAL A 7 -17.56 -4.12 17.93
CA VAL A 7 -17.48 -3.00 17.00
C VAL A 7 -16.00 -2.90 16.58
N PRO A 8 -15.65 -3.01 15.29
CA PRO A 8 -14.30 -2.69 14.87
C PRO A 8 -14.06 -1.20 15.10
N VAL A 9 -13.12 -0.88 15.98
CA VAL A 9 -12.64 0.47 16.21
C VAL A 9 -11.84 0.86 14.96
N LEU A 10 -12.45 1.68 14.09
CA LEU A 10 -11.76 2.37 13.01
C LEU A 10 -10.83 3.40 13.65
N LEU A 11 -9.58 2.99 13.94
CA LEU A 11 -8.49 3.89 14.29
C LEU A 11 -8.18 4.74 13.04
N ALA A 12 -8.70 5.96 13.05
CA ALA A 12 -8.38 7.02 12.11
C ALA A 12 -6.94 7.46 12.34
N VAL A 13 -5.99 6.78 11.70
CA VAL A 13 -4.61 7.26 11.59
C VAL A 13 -4.63 8.37 10.55
N GLY A 14 -4.47 9.61 11.03
CA GLY A 14 -4.44 10.80 10.19
C GLY A 14 -3.32 10.73 9.18
N ALA A 15 -3.66 10.77 7.90
CA ALA A 15 -2.71 10.93 6.81
C ALA A 15 -2.03 12.30 6.94
N LEU A 16 -0.74 12.31 7.30
CA LEU A 16 0.09 13.51 7.21
C LEU A 16 0.35 13.79 5.73
N LEU A 17 -0.51 14.64 5.15
CA LEU A 17 -0.45 15.09 3.76
C LEU A 17 0.75 16.02 3.57
N VAL A 18 1.85 15.49 3.06
CA VAL A 18 2.95 16.31 2.51
C VAL A 18 2.84 16.24 0.99
N GLY A 19 2.21 17.24 0.39
CA GLY A 19 1.96 17.30 -1.05
C GLY A 19 1.51 18.69 -1.50
N CYS A 20 2.34 19.70 -1.28
CA CYS A 20 2.17 21.02 -1.89
C CYS A 20 3.12 21.15 -3.08
N GLY A 21 2.77 20.56 -4.25
CA GLY A 21 3.52 20.81 -5.49
C GLY A 21 3.39 19.73 -6.57
N GLY A 22 2.45 19.94 -7.51
CA GLY A 22 2.54 19.58 -8.93
C GLY A 22 2.61 18.11 -9.34
N ASP A 23 3.69 17.43 -9.01
CA ASP A 23 4.19 16.29 -9.81
C ASP A 23 4.52 15.05 -8.95
N GLU A 24 4.40 15.18 -7.62
CA GLU A 24 4.75 14.12 -6.68
C GLU A 24 3.70 13.97 -5.58
N TRP A 25 3.37 12.72 -5.27
CA TRP A 25 2.52 12.35 -4.16
C TRP A 25 3.21 11.28 -3.33
N SER A 26 3.09 11.37 -2.00
CA SER A 26 3.47 10.27 -1.12
C SER A 26 2.51 10.18 0.06
N GLY A 27 2.21 8.95 0.48
CA GLY A 27 1.26 8.71 1.56
C GLY A 27 1.44 7.33 2.19
N GLU A 28 0.90 7.19 3.40
CA GLU A 28 0.76 5.89 4.04
C GLU A 28 -0.59 5.29 3.65
N VAL A 29 -0.55 4.06 3.14
CA VAL A 29 -1.73 3.35 2.64
C VAL A 29 -1.81 1.99 3.32
N ARG A 30 -2.98 1.68 3.89
CA ARG A 30 -3.30 0.37 4.43
C ARG A 30 -3.73 -0.56 3.31
N PHE A 31 -3.10 -1.72 3.28
CA PHE A 31 -3.41 -2.79 2.35
C PHE A 31 -3.70 -4.08 3.11
N GLN A 32 -4.56 -4.92 2.54
CA GLN A 32 -4.67 -6.33 2.87
C GLN A 32 -3.82 -7.16 1.90
N VAL A 33 -3.09 -8.15 2.42
CA VAL A 33 -2.35 -9.11 1.61
C VAL A 33 -3.32 -10.15 1.04
N THR A 34 -3.52 -10.16 -0.27
CA THR A 34 -4.48 -11.07 -0.93
C THR A 34 -3.82 -12.31 -1.49
N ARG A 35 -2.52 -12.24 -1.81
CA ARG A 35 -1.74 -13.39 -2.31
C ARG A 35 -0.25 -13.23 -2.03
N LEU A 36 0.40 -14.33 -1.68
CA LEU A 36 1.87 -14.45 -1.64
C LEU A 36 2.33 -15.30 -2.83
N ASN A 37 3.31 -14.80 -3.59
CA ASN A 37 3.88 -15.50 -4.73
C ASN A 37 5.34 -15.81 -4.42
N PRO A 38 5.74 -17.09 -4.42
CA PRO A 38 7.13 -17.45 -4.20
C PRO A 38 8.01 -16.99 -5.36
N ALA A 39 9.31 -16.84 -5.10
CA ALA A 39 10.29 -16.54 -6.14
C ALA A 39 10.27 -17.62 -7.24
N SER A 40 10.44 -17.21 -8.49
CA SER A 40 10.44 -18.11 -9.64
C SER A 40 11.49 -17.68 -10.66
N GLY A 41 12.53 -18.50 -10.84
CA GLY A 41 13.65 -18.17 -11.72
C GLY A 41 14.33 -16.87 -11.28
N ALA A 42 14.33 -15.86 -12.16
CA ALA A 42 14.89 -14.54 -11.90
C ALA A 42 13.90 -13.58 -11.21
N GLN A 43 12.62 -13.97 -11.06
CA GLN A 43 11.61 -13.13 -10.45
C GLN A 43 11.65 -13.28 -8.91
N PRO A 44 11.84 -12.17 -8.15
CA PRO A 44 11.81 -12.23 -6.69
C PRO A 44 10.42 -12.60 -6.18
N ALA A 45 10.34 -13.04 -4.93
CA ALA A 45 9.06 -13.30 -4.28
C ALA A 45 8.31 -12.00 -4.00
N TYR A 46 7.00 -11.97 -4.25
CA TYR A 46 6.18 -10.76 -4.13
C TYR A 46 4.77 -11.06 -3.61
N ALA A 47 4.13 -10.06 -3.03
CA ALA A 47 2.74 -10.11 -2.60
C ALA A 47 1.83 -9.28 -3.51
N ASN A 48 0.57 -9.70 -3.62
CA ASN A 48 -0.51 -8.85 -4.13
C ASN A 48 -1.19 -8.19 -2.93
N LEU A 49 -1.42 -6.89 -3.06
CA LEU A 49 -1.98 -6.02 -2.05
C LEU A 49 -3.26 -5.39 -2.60
N GLU A 50 -4.29 -5.34 -1.77
CA GLU A 50 -5.54 -4.65 -2.05
C GLU A 50 -5.80 -3.61 -0.97
N ILE A 51 -6.23 -2.41 -1.33
CA ILE A 51 -6.41 -1.32 -0.37
C ILE A 51 -7.49 -1.67 0.67
N ASP A 52 -7.17 -1.43 1.94
CA ASP A 52 -8.06 -1.69 3.10
C ASP A 52 -8.38 -0.36 3.81
N GLN A 53 -8.69 0.66 3.01
CA GLN A 53 -9.09 1.99 3.47
C GLN A 53 -9.81 2.74 2.35
N GLU A 54 -10.30 3.94 2.64
CA GLU A 54 -10.74 4.87 1.60
C GLU A 54 -9.58 5.19 0.65
N GLU A 55 -9.86 5.16 -0.66
CA GLU A 55 -8.86 5.42 -1.69
C GLU A 55 -8.30 6.85 -1.55
N PRO A 56 -6.98 7.00 -1.32
CA PRO A 56 -6.41 8.32 -1.17
C PRO A 56 -6.43 9.07 -2.50
N LYS A 57 -6.64 10.38 -2.42
CA LYS A 57 -6.43 11.30 -3.55
C LYS A 57 -4.94 11.33 -3.89
N SER A 58 -4.57 10.49 -4.84
CA SER A 58 -3.23 10.29 -5.39
C SER A 58 -3.24 10.68 -6.87
N ILE A 59 -2.10 10.63 -7.56
CA ILE A 59 -2.01 10.97 -8.99
C ILE A 59 -2.80 9.94 -9.82
N GLU A 60 -2.62 8.66 -9.51
CA GLU A 60 -3.38 7.53 -10.06
C GLU A 60 -3.90 6.61 -8.95
N PRO A 61 -5.04 5.91 -9.15
CA PRO A 61 -5.57 4.97 -8.17
C PRO A 61 -4.54 3.94 -7.69
N VAL A 62 -4.51 3.71 -6.38
CA VAL A 62 -3.59 2.79 -5.68
C VAL A 62 -4.27 1.51 -5.19
N SER A 63 -5.54 1.31 -5.55
CA SER A 63 -6.42 0.21 -5.14
C SER A 63 -5.79 -1.19 -5.13
N THR A 64 -4.95 -1.52 -6.11
CA THR A 64 -4.21 -2.78 -6.16
C THR A 64 -2.73 -2.54 -6.44
N ARG A 65 -1.86 -3.20 -5.68
CA ARG A 65 -0.40 -3.06 -5.80
C ARG A 65 0.34 -4.36 -5.60
N ILE A 66 1.57 -4.39 -6.09
CA ILE A 66 2.54 -5.46 -5.85
C ILE A 66 3.65 -4.88 -4.98
N ALA A 67 4.06 -5.64 -3.98
CA ALA A 67 5.24 -5.34 -3.18
C ALA A 67 6.13 -6.58 -3.10
N ASP A 68 7.44 -6.39 -3.22
CA ASP A 68 8.40 -7.45 -2.95
C ASP A 68 8.28 -7.91 -1.49
N LEU A 69 8.44 -9.20 -1.22
CA LEU A 69 8.27 -9.73 0.14
C LEU A 69 9.30 -9.18 1.13
N ASP A 70 10.43 -8.66 0.66
CA ASP A 70 11.46 -8.01 1.49
C ASP A 70 11.03 -6.63 2.01
N ARG A 71 10.00 -6.02 1.40
CA ARG A 71 9.39 -4.77 1.85
C ARG A 71 8.32 -4.98 2.91
N LEU A 72 7.85 -6.23 3.07
CA LEU A 72 6.81 -6.58 4.02
C LEU A 72 7.40 -7.00 5.38
N PRO A 73 6.61 -6.86 6.47
CA PRO A 73 7.00 -7.41 7.77
C PRO A 73 7.25 -8.91 7.70
N ALA A 74 8.22 -9.39 8.48
CA ALA A 74 8.49 -10.82 8.60
C ALA A 74 7.24 -11.59 9.08
N GLY A 75 7.03 -12.77 8.48
CA GLY A 75 5.93 -13.68 8.82
C GLY A 75 4.55 -13.20 8.38
N VAL A 76 4.46 -12.26 7.43
CA VAL A 76 3.17 -11.84 6.86
C VAL A 76 2.47 -13.00 6.15
N ALA A 77 1.16 -13.09 6.30
CA ALA A 77 0.29 -14.09 5.70
C ALA A 77 -0.80 -13.45 4.83
N VAL A 78 -1.45 -14.27 4.00
CA VAL A 78 -2.67 -13.85 3.28
C VAL A 78 -3.76 -13.54 4.30
N GLY A 79 -4.43 -12.40 4.11
CA GLY A 79 -5.44 -11.86 5.02
C GLY A 79 -4.91 -10.82 5.99
N ASP A 80 -3.59 -10.72 6.18
CA ASP A 80 -3.00 -9.72 7.07
C ASP A 80 -3.13 -8.30 6.50
N ALA A 81 -3.34 -7.34 7.38
CA ALA A 81 -3.25 -5.93 7.06
C ALA A 81 -1.81 -5.43 7.25
N VAL A 82 -1.37 -4.55 6.36
CA VAL A 82 -0.07 -3.86 6.39
C VAL A 82 -0.27 -2.39 6.05
N VAL A 83 0.58 -1.52 6.61
CA VAL A 83 0.63 -0.10 6.25
C VAL A 83 1.91 0.12 5.47
N CYS A 84 1.79 0.53 4.22
CA CYS A 84 2.92 0.77 3.32
C CYS A 84 3.04 2.26 2.99
N ARG A 85 4.29 2.74 2.89
CA ARG A 85 4.54 4.04 2.27
C ARG A 85 4.48 3.85 0.75
N VAL A 86 3.63 4.64 0.09
CA VAL A 86 3.48 4.65 -1.36
C VAL A 86 3.93 6.01 -1.89
N ARG A 87 4.70 6.01 -2.97
CA ARG A 87 5.10 7.21 -3.70
C ARG A 87 4.61 7.14 -5.13
N GLN A 88 4.10 8.24 -5.63
CA GLN A 88 3.83 8.45 -7.04
C GLN A 88 4.60 9.67 -7.52
N SER A 89 5.21 9.55 -8.68
CA SER A 89 5.83 10.66 -9.40
C SER A 89 5.32 10.67 -10.82
N ASP A 90 4.80 11.80 -11.25
CA ASP A 90 4.47 12.04 -12.64
C ASP A 90 5.75 12.42 -13.39
N GLU A 91 6.34 11.46 -14.10
CA GLU A 91 7.52 11.69 -14.95
C GLU A 91 7.13 12.10 -16.38
N SER A 92 5.86 12.49 -16.61
CA SER A 92 5.31 12.85 -17.93
C SER A 92 5.83 14.17 -18.52
N GLY A 93 7.01 14.64 -18.09
CA GLY A 93 7.80 15.63 -18.80
C GLY A 93 8.28 15.12 -20.17
N PHE A 94 9.51 15.46 -20.55
CA PHE A 94 10.06 15.25 -21.91
C PHE A 94 9.97 13.82 -22.48
N ASP A 95 9.80 12.79 -21.64
CA ASP A 95 9.94 11.38 -22.03
C ASP A 95 8.61 10.58 -22.06
N GLN A 96 7.46 11.20 -21.76
CA GLN A 96 6.11 10.56 -21.80
C GLN A 96 6.01 9.22 -21.02
N ARG A 97 6.74 9.05 -19.92
CA ARG A 97 6.83 7.76 -19.20
C ARG A 97 5.65 7.43 -18.29
N GLY A 98 4.67 8.33 -18.16
CA GLY A 98 3.49 8.15 -17.32
C GLY A 98 3.82 8.23 -15.83
N VAL A 99 2.83 7.91 -14.99
CA VAL A 99 2.96 7.94 -13.53
C VAL A 99 3.70 6.70 -13.05
N ARG A 100 4.83 6.92 -12.36
CA ARG A 100 5.54 5.86 -11.67
C ARG A 100 4.97 5.72 -10.26
N THR A 101 4.52 4.52 -9.89
CA THR A 101 4.10 4.21 -8.52
C THR A 101 5.07 3.21 -7.88
N GLU A 102 5.53 3.52 -6.67
CA GLU A 102 6.45 2.68 -5.90
C GLU A 102 5.86 2.39 -4.51
N VAL A 103 5.95 1.13 -4.08
CA VAL A 103 5.66 0.70 -2.72
C VAL A 103 6.99 0.53 -2.00
N ASP A 104 7.26 1.41 -1.03
CA ASP A 104 8.47 1.40 -0.22
C ASP A 104 8.33 0.39 0.94
N SER A 105 8.81 0.74 2.14
CA SER A 105 8.70 -0.07 3.33
C SER A 105 7.26 -0.20 3.82
N CYS A 106 6.87 -1.41 4.22
CA CYS A 106 5.61 -1.70 4.90
C CYS A 106 5.86 -2.09 6.35
N ARG A 107 4.89 -1.80 7.22
CA ARG A 107 4.87 -2.17 8.63
C ARG A 107 3.55 -2.83 9.00
N ARG A 108 3.50 -3.50 10.16
CA ARG A 108 2.23 -3.96 10.73
C ARG A 108 1.42 -2.72 11.18
N PRO A 109 0.10 -2.72 11.01
CA PRO A 109 -0.75 -1.70 11.59
C PRO A 109 -0.67 -1.79 13.12
N ASP A 110 -0.57 -0.63 13.78
CA ASP A 110 -0.56 -0.51 15.24
C ASP A 110 -1.91 -0.88 15.88
#